data_AF-A0A4Y8LK67-F1
#
_entry.id   AF-A0A4Y8LK67-F1
#
_cell.length_a   1.000
_cell.length_b   1.000
_cell.length_c   1.000
_cell.angle_alpha   90.00
_cell.angle_beta   90.00
_cell.angle_gamma   90.00
#
_symmetry.space_group_name_H-M   'P 1'
#
loop_
_entity.id
_entity.type
_entity.pdbx_description
1 polymer ?
#
loop_
_entity_poly.entity_id
_entity_poly.type
_entity_poly.pdbx_seq_one_letter_code
_entity_poly.pdbx_strand_id
1 'polypeptide(L)'
;MEMKPFLYLAARLGISLPSASLTWLTSLFVFNAEFWEASLLGLGGGIIPFYTMKFFQNRSLLRSYGLTRQEYKYIHENLKEAQKKISRLQGKQFQIRSLSAMRQLNDMIKFSRRIFSIVKKDPKRFYASEQFFFYHLDSAVELTDKYTMLVTQPVKNKEVLSSLEETRKTLHELNSSLEEDLMKVLSNDIDTLRIELDMAKKSIEQKS
;
A
#
# COMPACT_ATOMS: atom_id res chain seq x y z
N MET A 1 8.94 8.34 -0.25
CA MET A 1 8.82 8.57 -1.71
C MET A 1 7.47 9.25 -1.96
N GLU A 2 7.39 10.56 -1.75
CA GLU A 2 6.16 11.38 -1.86
C GLU A 2 6.25 12.44 -2.97
N MET A 3 7.00 12.20 -4.06
CA MET A 3 7.22 13.21 -5.11
C MET A 3 6.06 13.33 -6.12
N LYS A 4 5.27 12.27 -6.34
CA LYS A 4 4.15 12.28 -7.29
C LYS A 4 3.05 13.31 -6.95
N PRO A 5 2.56 13.43 -5.70
CA PRO A 5 1.49 14.38 -5.38
C PRO A 5 1.90 15.85 -5.59
N PHE A 6 3.14 16.21 -5.28
CA PHE A 6 3.66 17.57 -5.50
C PHE A 6 3.75 17.90 -7.00
N LEU A 7 4.29 17.00 -7.82
CA LEU A 7 4.38 17.19 -9.27
C LEU A 7 3.00 17.31 -9.94
N TYR A 8 2.04 16.47 -9.53
CA TYR A 8 0.66 16.56 -10.04
C TYR A 8 -0.06 17.84 -9.58
N LEU A 9 0.26 18.37 -8.40
CA LEU A 9 -0.25 19.66 -7.94
C LEU A 9 0.35 20.81 -8.75
N ALA A 10 1.67 20.82 -8.95
CA ALA A 10 2.36 21.83 -9.75
C ALA A 10 1.83 21.87 -11.19
N ALA A 11 1.64 20.70 -11.83
CA ALA A 11 1.07 20.61 -13.16
C ALA A 11 -0.38 21.13 -13.25
N ARG A 12 -1.19 20.91 -12.19
CA ARG A 12 -2.57 21.44 -12.14
C ARG A 12 -2.57 22.97 -12.02
N LEU A 13 -1.74 23.52 -11.15
CA LEU A 13 -1.63 24.97 -10.94
C LEU A 13 -1.05 25.67 -12.16
N GLY A 14 -0.08 25.06 -12.85
CA GLY A 14 0.53 25.60 -14.07
C GLY A 14 -0.41 25.78 -15.24
N ILE A 15 -1.54 25.06 -15.29
CA ILE A 15 -2.58 25.25 -16.31
C ILE A 15 -3.73 26.10 -15.74
N SER A 16 -4.15 25.81 -14.51
CA SER A 16 -5.30 26.47 -13.88
C SER A 16 -5.10 27.97 -13.68
N LEU A 17 -3.91 28.42 -13.25
CA LEU A 17 -3.66 29.85 -12.99
C LEU A 17 -3.65 30.68 -14.29
N PRO A 18 -2.91 30.29 -15.36
CA PRO A 18 -2.99 31.02 -16.63
C PRO A 18 -4.39 30.99 -17.24
N SER A 19 -5.12 29.88 -17.15
CA SER A 19 -6.51 29.82 -17.61
C SER A 19 -7.41 30.81 -16.85
N ALA A 20 -7.29 30.87 -15.52
CA ALA A 20 -8.04 31.83 -14.70
C ALA A 20 -7.72 33.28 -15.09
N SER A 21 -6.42 33.61 -15.21
CA SER A 21 -5.97 34.96 -15.58
C SER A 21 -6.43 35.35 -16.98
N LEU A 22 -6.39 34.41 -17.94
CA LEU A 22 -6.82 34.68 -19.31
C LEU A 22 -8.34 34.87 -19.40
N THR A 23 -9.12 34.02 -18.73
CA THR A 23 -10.58 34.17 -18.67
C THR A 23 -10.98 35.47 -17.97
N TRP A 24 -10.27 35.85 -16.91
CA TRP A 24 -10.51 37.12 -16.22
C TRP A 24 -10.21 38.33 -17.11
N LEU A 25 -9.03 38.38 -17.74
CA LEU A 25 -8.63 39.49 -18.61
C LEU A 25 -9.52 39.62 -19.85
N THR A 26 -9.85 38.50 -20.50
CA THR A 26 -10.76 38.52 -21.66
C THR A 26 -12.16 39.00 -21.28
N SER A 27 -12.65 38.62 -20.10
CA SER A 27 -13.94 39.11 -19.59
C SER A 27 -13.95 40.63 -19.37
N LEU A 28 -12.85 41.21 -18.88
CA LEU A 28 -12.74 42.65 -18.65
C LEU A 28 -12.60 43.46 -19.95
N PHE A 29 -11.72 43.03 -20.86
CA PHE A 29 -11.34 43.84 -22.03
C PHE A 29 -12.14 43.55 -23.30
N VAL A 30 -12.67 42.33 -23.46
CA VAL A 30 -13.42 41.94 -24.68
C VAL A 30 -14.92 42.03 -24.43
N PHE A 31 -15.38 41.52 -23.30
CA PHE A 31 -16.80 41.46 -22.96
C PHE A 31 -17.28 42.65 -22.13
N ASN A 32 -16.38 43.56 -21.73
CA ASN A 32 -16.67 44.72 -20.87
C ASN A 32 -17.43 44.35 -19.59
N ALA A 33 -17.16 43.16 -19.04
CA ALA A 33 -17.79 42.72 -17.79
C ALA A 33 -17.27 43.57 -16.62
N GLU A 34 -18.14 43.81 -15.64
CA GLU A 34 -17.72 44.48 -14.41
C GLU A 34 -16.70 43.63 -13.65
N PHE A 35 -15.90 44.28 -12.80
CA PHE A 35 -14.83 43.63 -12.05
C PHE A 35 -15.30 42.38 -11.29
N TRP A 36 -16.50 42.42 -10.71
CA TRP A 36 -17.04 41.31 -9.92
C TRP A 36 -17.45 40.11 -10.79
N GLU A 37 -18.13 40.36 -11.91
CA GLU A 37 -18.54 39.33 -12.86
C GLU A 37 -17.33 38.67 -13.52
N ALA A 38 -16.37 39.48 -13.95
CA ALA A 38 -15.11 38.99 -14.51
C ALA A 38 -14.37 38.13 -13.49
N SER A 39 -14.29 38.56 -12.22
CA SER A 39 -13.60 37.80 -11.17
C SER A 39 -14.25 36.43 -10.94
N LEU A 40 -15.58 36.36 -10.98
CA LEU A 40 -16.31 35.09 -10.88
C LEU A 40 -16.02 34.17 -12.07
N LEU A 41 -16.01 34.72 -13.29
CA LEU A 41 -15.68 33.98 -14.51
C LEU A 41 -14.22 33.51 -14.53
N GLY A 42 -13.29 34.33 -14.06
CA GLY A 42 -11.87 33.99 -13.90
C GLY A 42 -11.67 32.83 -12.92
N LEU A 43 -12.35 32.87 -11.77
CA LEU A 43 -12.34 31.75 -10.82
C LEU A 43 -12.90 30.47 -11.45
N GLY A 44 -14.02 30.56 -12.16
CA GLY A 44 -14.57 29.42 -12.93
C GLY A 44 -13.60 28.89 -13.98
N GLY A 45 -12.95 29.79 -14.72
CA GLY A 45 -11.94 29.49 -15.74
C GLY A 45 -10.68 28.81 -15.19
N GLY A 46 -10.36 28.99 -13.91
CA GLY A 46 -9.31 28.23 -13.23
C GLY A 46 -9.79 26.91 -12.63
N ILE A 47 -10.97 26.89 -12.03
CA ILE A 47 -11.54 25.71 -11.35
C ILE A 47 -11.79 24.57 -12.34
N ILE A 48 -12.40 24.85 -13.49
CA ILE A 48 -12.73 23.83 -14.49
C ILE A 48 -11.48 23.03 -14.93
N PRO A 49 -10.40 23.66 -15.45
CA PRO A 49 -9.19 22.93 -15.85
C PRO A 49 -8.50 22.21 -14.68
N PHE A 50 -8.59 22.75 -13.45
CA PHE A 50 -8.02 22.08 -12.29
C PHE A 50 -8.69 20.72 -12.01
N TYR A 51 -10.02 20.67 -12.05
CA TYR A 51 -10.78 19.45 -11.79
C TYR A 51 -10.75 18.47 -12.98
N THR A 52 -10.77 18.95 -14.22
CA THR A 52 -10.61 18.07 -15.40
C THR A 52 -9.22 17.43 -15.40
N MET A 53 -8.16 18.21 -15.15
CA MET A 53 -6.79 17.68 -15.06
C MET A 53 -6.66 16.63 -13.95
N LYS A 54 -7.27 16.87 -12.77
CA LYS A 54 -7.32 15.89 -11.67
C LYS A 54 -8.00 14.59 -12.10
N PHE A 55 -9.09 14.67 -12.86
CA PHE A 55 -9.81 13.51 -13.38
C PHE A 55 -8.97 12.70 -14.37
N PHE A 56 -8.32 13.36 -15.33
CA PHE A 56 -7.44 12.71 -16.31
C PHE A 56 -6.20 12.09 -15.64
N GLN A 57 -5.57 12.77 -14.70
CA GLN A 57 -4.44 12.24 -13.93
C GLN A 57 -4.84 10.97 -13.16
N ASN A 58 -6.00 10.98 -12.51
CA ASN A 58 -6.49 9.84 -11.75
C ASN A 58 -6.85 8.65 -12.67
N ARG A 59 -7.47 8.91 -13.83
CA ARG A 59 -7.73 7.87 -14.84
C ARG A 59 -6.43 7.32 -15.45
N SER A 60 -5.44 8.17 -15.70
CA SER A 60 -4.14 7.76 -16.22
C SER A 60 -3.38 6.89 -15.22
N LEU A 61 -3.39 7.25 -13.93
CA LEU A 61 -2.84 6.42 -12.85
C LEU A 61 -3.54 5.05 -12.79
N LEU A 62 -4.88 5.02 -12.80
CA LEU A 62 -5.65 3.77 -12.83
C LEU A 62 -5.36 2.91 -14.06
N ARG A 63 -5.22 3.53 -15.25
CA ARG A 63 -4.80 2.87 -16.49
C ARG A 63 -3.37 2.33 -16.41
N SER A 64 -2.45 3.05 -15.78
CA SER A 64 -1.06 2.59 -15.59
C SER A 64 -0.98 1.32 -14.73
N TYR A 65 -1.89 1.19 -13.78
CA TYR A 65 -2.07 -0.04 -13.02
C TYR A 65 -3.00 -1.03 -13.70
N GLY A 66 -3.67 -0.69 -14.80
CA GLY A 66 -4.71 -1.50 -15.44
C GLY A 66 -5.79 -1.99 -14.46
N LEU A 67 -6.22 -1.12 -13.55
CA LEU A 67 -7.28 -1.37 -12.57
C LEU A 67 -8.45 -0.42 -12.82
N THR A 68 -9.66 -0.89 -12.54
CA THR A 68 -10.84 -0.04 -12.43
C THR A 68 -10.78 0.80 -11.14
N ARG A 69 -11.57 1.89 -11.11
CA ARG A 69 -11.67 2.74 -9.91
C ARG A 69 -12.20 1.98 -8.69
N GLN A 70 -13.10 1.02 -8.91
CA GLN A 70 -13.69 0.21 -7.86
C GLN A 70 -12.67 -0.76 -7.26
N GLU A 71 -11.93 -1.50 -8.11
CA GLU A 71 -10.85 -2.38 -7.67
C GLU A 71 -9.77 -1.63 -6.91
N TYR A 72 -9.32 -0.48 -7.43
CA TYR A 72 -8.32 0.33 -6.72
C TYR A 72 -8.81 0.78 -5.35
N LYS A 73 -10.07 1.22 -5.24
CA LYS A 73 -10.66 1.61 -3.95
C LYS A 73 -10.70 0.42 -3.00
N TYR A 74 -11.15 -0.74 -3.47
CA TYR A 74 -11.21 -1.97 -2.69
C TYR A 74 -9.83 -2.40 -2.17
N ILE A 75 -8.81 -2.41 -3.03
CA ILE A 75 -7.43 -2.72 -2.64
C ILE A 75 -6.92 -1.70 -1.61
N HIS A 76 -7.22 -0.42 -1.80
CA HIS A 76 -6.80 0.64 -0.88
C HIS A 76 -7.44 0.50 0.51
N GLU A 77 -8.71 0.12 0.58
CA GLU A 77 -9.41 -0.16 1.84
C GLU A 77 -8.78 -1.34 2.59
N ASN A 78 -8.49 -2.45 1.87
CA ASN A 78 -7.81 -3.61 2.44
C ASN A 78 -6.37 -3.29 2.90
N LEU A 79 -5.63 -2.46 2.15
CA LEU A 79 -4.33 -1.97 2.58
C LEU A 79 -4.43 -1.17 3.89
N LYS A 80 -5.44 -0.31 4.03
CA LYS A 80 -5.66 0.48 5.25
C LYS A 80 -5.96 -0.42 6.44
N GLU A 81 -6.75 -1.48 6.25
CA GLU A 81 -7.02 -2.46 7.30
C GLU A 81 -5.76 -3.26 7.67
N ALA A 82 -5.04 -3.77 6.67
CA ALA A 82 -3.79 -4.49 6.88
C ALA A 82 -2.77 -3.64 7.64
N GLN A 83 -2.64 -2.35 7.32
CA GLN A 83 -1.77 -1.44 8.05
C GLN A 83 -2.10 -1.40 9.56
N LYS A 84 -3.39 -1.36 9.93
CA LYS A 84 -3.82 -1.41 11.34
C LYS A 84 -3.44 -2.73 11.99
N LYS A 85 -3.67 -3.86 11.31
CA LYS A 85 -3.31 -5.20 11.79
C LYS A 85 -1.81 -5.34 12.03
N ILE A 86 -0.98 -4.87 11.09
CA ILE A 86 0.49 -4.86 11.23
C ILE A 86 0.93 -3.97 12.40
N SER A 87 0.32 -2.79 12.58
CA SER A 87 0.59 -1.92 13.74
C SER A 87 0.20 -2.58 15.06
N ARG A 88 -0.90 -3.33 15.09
CA ARG A 88 -1.32 -4.10 16.28
C ARG A 88 -0.30 -5.17 16.63
N LEU A 89 0.20 -5.95 15.66
CA LEU A 89 1.28 -6.92 15.88
C LEU A 89 2.54 -6.27 16.48
N GLN A 90 2.95 -5.12 15.93
CA GLN A 90 4.11 -4.37 16.47
C GLN A 90 3.91 -3.97 17.93
N GLY A 91 2.71 -3.52 18.29
CA GLY A 91 2.39 -3.14 19.67
C GLY A 91 2.48 -4.31 20.66
N LYS A 92 2.41 -5.56 20.20
CA LYS A 92 2.52 -6.76 21.03
C LYS A 92 3.95 -7.24 21.26
N GLN A 93 4.93 -6.71 20.52
CA GLN A 93 6.31 -7.19 20.54
C GLN A 93 6.92 -7.19 21.95
N PHE A 94 6.64 -6.18 22.76
CA PHE A 94 7.18 -6.05 24.12
C PHE A 94 6.43 -6.85 25.19
N GLN A 95 5.28 -7.43 24.85
CA GLN A 95 4.48 -8.25 25.79
C GLN A 95 4.93 -9.71 25.78
N ILE A 96 5.73 -10.11 24.78
CA ILE A 96 6.23 -11.48 24.63
C ILE A 96 7.57 -11.63 25.34
N ARG A 97 7.64 -12.53 26.33
CA ARG A 97 8.88 -12.83 27.08
C ARG A 97 9.71 -13.97 26.50
N SER A 98 9.11 -14.83 25.67
CA SER A 98 9.82 -15.94 25.03
C SER A 98 10.60 -15.44 23.81
N LEU A 99 11.91 -15.69 23.79
CA LEU A 99 12.77 -15.31 22.66
C LEU A 99 12.31 -15.97 21.35
N SER A 100 11.86 -17.23 21.39
CA SER A 100 11.36 -17.93 20.21
C SER A 100 10.09 -17.28 19.67
N ALA A 101 9.11 -16.99 20.53
CA ALA A 101 7.87 -16.35 20.12
C ALA A 101 8.09 -14.90 19.66
N MET A 102 9.04 -14.18 20.27
CA MET A 102 9.40 -12.83 19.85
C MET A 102 10.05 -12.83 18.47
N ARG A 103 10.94 -13.79 18.16
CA ARG A 103 11.49 -13.96 16.81
C ARG A 103 10.37 -14.25 15.80
N GLN A 104 9.46 -15.17 16.13
CA GLN A 104 8.33 -15.48 15.27
C GLN A 104 7.49 -14.22 14.96
N LEU A 105 7.12 -13.45 15.99
CA LEU A 105 6.36 -12.21 15.79
C LEU A 105 7.13 -11.18 14.93
N ASN A 106 8.45 -11.06 15.12
CA ASN A 106 9.27 -10.15 14.31
C ASN A 106 9.28 -10.55 12.83
N ASP A 107 9.39 -11.84 12.54
CA ASP A 107 9.33 -12.36 11.17
C ASP A 107 7.95 -12.10 10.55
N MET A 108 6.86 -12.33 11.28
CA MET A 108 5.49 -11.99 10.82
C MET A 108 5.37 -10.53 10.45
N ILE A 109 5.84 -9.63 11.34
CA ILE A 109 5.82 -8.18 11.09
C ILE A 109 6.66 -7.82 9.87
N LYS A 110 7.84 -8.43 9.72
CA LYS A 110 8.74 -8.19 8.59
C LYS A 110 8.10 -8.62 7.26
N PHE A 111 7.58 -9.84 7.18
CA PHE A 111 6.92 -10.36 5.98
C PHE A 111 5.68 -9.53 5.65
N SER A 112 4.83 -9.24 6.63
CA SER A 112 3.62 -8.45 6.46
C SER A 112 3.90 -7.03 5.97
N ARG A 113 4.91 -6.35 6.55
CA ARG A 113 5.35 -5.01 6.09
C ARG A 113 5.86 -5.07 4.65
N ARG A 114 6.55 -6.14 4.27
CA ARG A 114 7.09 -6.29 2.92
C ARG A 114 5.98 -6.51 1.90
N ILE A 115 5.03 -7.41 2.16
CA ILE A 115 3.84 -7.63 1.33
C ILE A 115 3.07 -6.32 1.18
N PHE A 116 2.75 -5.66 2.30
CA PHE A 116 2.07 -4.36 2.31
C PHE A 116 2.77 -3.31 1.43
N SER A 117 4.10 -3.20 1.55
CA SER A 117 4.88 -2.22 0.78
C SER A 117 4.87 -2.51 -0.72
N ILE A 118 4.99 -3.78 -1.10
CA ILE A 118 4.95 -4.20 -2.51
C ILE A 118 3.57 -3.92 -3.11
N VAL A 119 2.50 -4.34 -2.45
CA VAL A 119 1.12 -4.12 -2.92
C VAL A 119 0.77 -2.62 -2.92
N LYS A 120 1.26 -1.84 -1.96
CA LYS A 120 1.08 -0.38 -1.97
C LYS A 120 1.76 0.28 -3.18
N LYS A 121 2.90 -0.25 -3.62
CA LYS A 121 3.64 0.25 -4.79
C LYS A 121 3.01 -0.21 -6.11
N ASP A 122 2.55 -1.46 -6.14
CA ASP A 122 1.90 -2.12 -7.27
C ASP A 122 0.60 -2.80 -6.82
N PRO A 123 -0.53 -2.06 -6.84
CA PRO A 123 -1.81 -2.54 -6.32
C PRO A 123 -2.33 -3.82 -7.00
N LYS A 124 -1.91 -4.12 -8.24
CA LYS A 124 -2.29 -5.37 -8.91
C LYS A 124 -1.82 -6.62 -8.18
N ARG A 125 -0.71 -6.53 -7.43
CA ARG A 125 -0.17 -7.65 -6.64
C ARG A 125 -1.04 -8.03 -5.45
N PHE A 126 -2.07 -7.24 -5.15
CA PHE A 126 -3.08 -7.58 -4.16
C PHE A 126 -3.69 -8.98 -4.42
N TYR A 127 -4.04 -9.28 -5.67
CA TYR A 127 -4.66 -10.56 -6.03
C TYR A 127 -3.71 -11.76 -5.86
N ALA A 128 -2.40 -11.54 -5.97
CA ALA A 128 -1.40 -12.58 -5.69
C ALA A 128 -1.19 -12.83 -4.18
N SER A 129 -1.80 -11.99 -3.32
CA SER A 129 -1.69 -12.04 -1.86
C SER A 129 -3.06 -12.02 -1.15
N GLU A 130 -4.12 -12.52 -1.78
CA GLU A 130 -5.44 -12.54 -1.14
C GLU A 130 -5.44 -13.29 0.19
N GLN A 131 -4.77 -14.44 0.27
CA GLN A 131 -4.65 -15.21 1.52
C GLN A 131 -3.99 -14.41 2.64
N PHE A 132 -2.99 -13.57 2.32
CA PHE A 132 -2.39 -12.65 3.28
C PHE A 132 -3.43 -11.68 3.85
N PHE A 133 -4.18 -11.00 2.98
CA PHE A 133 -5.12 -9.94 3.40
C PHE A 133 -6.33 -10.47 4.15
N PHE A 134 -6.85 -11.64 3.75
CA PHE A 134 -8.12 -12.16 4.27
C PHE A 134 -7.97 -13.22 5.36
N TYR A 135 -6.81 -13.87 5.49
CA TYR A 135 -6.67 -15.01 6.40
C TYR A 135 -5.40 -14.95 7.25
N HIS A 136 -4.21 -15.00 6.64
CA HIS A 136 -2.96 -15.18 7.40
C HIS A 136 -2.67 -14.00 8.33
N LEU A 137 -2.85 -12.76 7.86
CA LEU A 137 -2.61 -11.58 8.69
C LEU A 137 -3.60 -11.47 9.86
N ASP A 138 -4.86 -11.83 9.62
CA ASP A 138 -5.90 -11.79 10.65
C ASP A 138 -5.65 -12.85 11.74
N SER A 139 -5.38 -14.08 11.30
CA SER A 139 -5.04 -15.20 12.18
C SER A 139 -3.78 -14.90 13.00
N ALA A 140 -2.77 -14.28 12.39
CA ALA A 140 -1.55 -13.86 13.09
C ALA A 140 -1.85 -12.85 14.21
N VAL A 141 -2.71 -11.86 13.95
CA VAL A 141 -3.15 -10.90 14.97
C VAL A 141 -3.89 -11.61 16.09
N GLU A 142 -4.88 -12.42 15.76
CA GLU A 142 -5.74 -13.08 16.74
C GLU A 142 -4.95 -14.02 17.66
N LEU A 143 -4.10 -14.88 17.09
CA LEU A 143 -3.28 -15.81 17.87
C LEU A 143 -2.23 -15.08 18.70
N THR A 144 -1.62 -14.01 18.16
CA THR A 144 -0.68 -13.18 18.93
C THR A 144 -1.38 -12.51 20.12
N ASP A 145 -2.58 -11.99 19.93
CA ASP A 145 -3.36 -11.38 21.00
C ASP A 145 -3.71 -12.40 22.10
N LYS A 146 -4.26 -13.56 21.70
CA LYS A 146 -4.58 -14.65 22.63
C LYS A 146 -3.34 -15.15 23.38
N TYR A 147 -2.23 -15.33 22.68
CA TYR A 147 -0.96 -15.72 23.27
C TYR A 147 -0.48 -14.70 24.31
N THR A 148 -0.43 -13.41 23.95
CA THR A 148 0.02 -12.36 24.88
C THR A 148 -0.88 -12.26 26.11
N MET A 149 -2.20 -12.39 25.93
CA MET A 149 -3.17 -12.42 27.03
C MET A 149 -2.88 -13.58 28.00
N LEU A 150 -2.67 -14.80 27.49
CA LEU A 150 -2.42 -15.98 28.32
C LEU A 150 -1.06 -15.94 29.01
N VAL A 151 -0.01 -15.42 28.34
CA VAL A 151 1.32 -15.30 28.95
C VAL A 151 1.33 -14.36 30.16
N THR A 152 0.48 -13.32 30.14
CA THR A 152 0.35 -12.34 31.24
C THR A 152 -0.42 -12.84 32.44
N GLN A 153 -1.13 -13.98 32.35
CA GLN A 153 -1.91 -14.49 33.48
C GLN A 153 -1.00 -15.02 34.60
N PRO A 154 -1.34 -14.74 35.88
CA PRO A 154 -0.54 -15.17 37.03
C PRO A 154 -0.66 -16.68 37.29
N VAL A 155 -1.79 -17.31 36.95
CA VAL A 155 -2.03 -18.73 37.14
C VAL A 155 -1.84 -19.47 35.83
N LYS A 156 -0.86 -20.37 35.77
CA LYS A 156 -0.57 -21.20 34.59
C LYS A 156 -0.76 -22.67 34.95
N ASN A 157 -1.97 -23.17 34.76
CA ASN A 157 -2.24 -24.60 34.88
C ASN A 157 -1.71 -25.36 33.65
N LYS A 158 -1.76 -26.70 33.69
CA LYS A 158 -1.26 -27.56 32.61
C LYS A 158 -1.94 -27.27 31.26
N GLU A 159 -3.24 -26.97 31.28
CA GLU A 159 -4.01 -26.65 30.08
C GLU A 159 -3.52 -25.35 29.43
N VAL A 160 -3.35 -24.28 30.20
CA VAL A 160 -2.81 -22.99 29.72
C VAL A 160 -1.42 -23.16 29.13
N LEU A 161 -0.55 -23.94 29.77
CA LEU A 161 0.79 -24.21 29.25
C LEU A 161 0.75 -24.98 27.92
N SER A 162 -0.17 -25.95 27.81
CA SER A 162 -0.38 -26.71 26.56
C SER A 162 -0.88 -25.80 25.44
N SER A 163 -1.87 -24.95 25.71
CA SER A 163 -2.41 -24.01 24.73
C SER A 163 -1.38 -22.98 24.29
N LEU A 164 -0.52 -22.50 25.20
CA LEU A 164 0.59 -21.59 24.87
C LEU A 164 1.59 -22.24 23.92
N GLU A 165 1.92 -23.51 24.13
CA GLU A 165 2.85 -24.25 23.28
C GLU A 165 2.24 -24.58 21.92
N GLU A 166 0.97 -24.99 21.88
CA GLU A 166 0.23 -25.20 20.63
C GLU A 166 0.13 -23.91 19.82
N THR A 167 -0.23 -22.79 20.48
CA THR A 167 -0.27 -21.47 19.83
C THR A 167 1.09 -21.09 19.25
N ARG A 168 2.19 -21.36 19.97
CA ARG A 168 3.56 -21.10 19.48
C ARG A 168 3.90 -21.91 18.22
N LYS A 169 3.41 -23.15 18.12
CA LYS A 169 3.57 -23.99 16.92
C LYS A 169 2.75 -23.45 15.76
N THR A 170 1.49 -23.09 15.98
CA THR A 170 0.64 -22.51 14.94
C THR A 170 1.17 -21.15 14.46
N LEU A 171 1.71 -20.31 15.36
CA LEU A 171 2.39 -19.08 14.97
C LEU A 171 3.62 -19.36 14.09
N HIS A 172 4.33 -20.47 14.30
CA HIS A 172 5.42 -20.86 13.42
C HIS A 172 4.91 -21.19 12.00
N GLU A 173 3.85 -21.98 11.89
CA GLU A 173 3.23 -22.37 10.62
C GLU A 173 2.67 -21.17 9.85
N LEU A 174 2.03 -20.23 10.57
CA LEU A 174 1.57 -18.97 9.99
C LEU A 174 2.72 -18.12 9.47
N ASN A 175 3.88 -18.17 10.11
CA ASN A 175 5.06 -17.47 9.61
C ASN A 175 5.51 -18.02 8.25
N SER A 176 5.54 -19.34 8.10
CA SER A 176 5.84 -19.98 6.82
C SER A 176 4.80 -19.59 5.76
N SER A 177 3.52 -19.54 6.13
CA SER A 177 2.45 -19.12 5.22
C SER A 177 2.60 -17.65 4.77
N LEU A 178 2.97 -16.75 5.68
CA LEU A 178 3.27 -15.34 5.37
C LEU A 178 4.52 -15.18 4.51
N GLU A 179 5.53 -16.04 4.69
CA GLU A 179 6.70 -16.09 3.84
C GLU A 179 6.34 -16.54 2.42
N GLU A 180 5.52 -17.57 2.28
CA GLU A 180 5.00 -18.03 0.98
C GLU A 180 4.18 -16.95 0.27
N ASP A 181 3.31 -16.24 0.98
CA ASP A 181 2.57 -15.11 0.41
C ASP A 181 3.51 -14.01 -0.08
N LEU A 182 4.58 -13.72 0.67
CA LEU A 182 5.60 -12.79 0.24
C LEU A 182 6.30 -13.29 -1.04
N MET A 183 6.62 -14.58 -1.13
CA MET A 183 7.22 -15.17 -2.33
C MET A 183 6.29 -15.08 -3.54
N LYS A 184 4.99 -15.37 -3.37
CA LYS A 184 3.98 -15.22 -4.43
C LYS A 184 3.94 -13.79 -4.96
N VAL A 185 3.98 -12.81 -4.06
CA VAL A 185 3.97 -11.38 -4.43
C VAL A 185 5.26 -10.95 -5.14
N LEU A 186 6.38 -11.62 -4.90
CA LEU A 186 7.68 -11.34 -5.52
C LEU A 186 7.93 -12.10 -6.83
N SER A 187 7.20 -13.18 -7.10
CA SER A 187 7.41 -14.10 -8.24
C SER A 187 7.69 -13.39 -9.56
N ASN A 188 6.85 -12.44 -9.97
CA ASN A 188 7.03 -11.67 -11.21
C ASN A 188 8.38 -10.96 -11.31
N ASP A 189 8.91 -10.43 -10.20
CA ASP A 189 10.21 -9.75 -10.18
C ASP A 189 11.36 -10.77 -10.29
N ILE A 190 11.18 -11.95 -9.69
CA ILE A 190 12.18 -13.04 -9.72
C ILE A 190 12.29 -13.59 -11.14
N ASP A 191 11.17 -13.80 -11.82
CA ASP A 191 11.16 -14.31 -13.20
C ASP A 191 11.77 -13.29 -14.17
N THR A 192 11.45 -12.01 -14.00
CA THR A 192 12.06 -10.92 -14.77
C THR A 192 13.58 -10.89 -14.57
N LEU A 193 14.03 -10.96 -13.31
CA LEU A 193 15.46 -10.97 -12.97
C LEU A 193 16.19 -12.16 -13.61
N ARG A 194 15.58 -13.36 -13.63
CA ARG A 194 16.17 -14.54 -14.27
C ARG A 194 16.41 -14.32 -15.77
N ILE A 195 15.41 -13.78 -16.47
CA ILE A 195 15.52 -13.48 -17.90
C ILE A 195 16.63 -12.44 -18.14
N GLU A 196 16.68 -11.37 -17.34
CA GLU A 196 17.72 -10.34 -17.42
C GLU A 196 19.12 -10.92 -17.19
N LEU A 197 19.28 -11.80 -16.19
CA LEU A 197 20.53 -12.49 -15.90
C LEU A 197 20.96 -13.40 -17.05
N ASP A 198 20.04 -14.16 -17.64
CA ASP A 198 20.34 -15.05 -18.76
C ASP A 198 20.75 -14.26 -20.02
N MET A 199 20.11 -13.12 -20.28
CA MET A 199 20.52 -12.20 -21.35
C MET A 199 21.90 -11.61 -21.08
N ALA A 200 22.17 -11.18 -19.85
CA ALA A 200 23.47 -10.63 -19.46
C ALA A 200 24.58 -11.66 -19.64
N LYS A 201 24.38 -12.91 -19.20
CA LYS A 201 25.33 -14.02 -19.37
C LYS A 201 25.64 -14.28 -20.84
N LYS A 202 24.60 -14.40 -21.68
CA LYS A 202 24.78 -14.58 -23.14
C LYS A 202 25.57 -13.43 -23.77
N SER A 203 25.35 -12.20 -23.34
CA SER A 203 26.09 -11.03 -23.86
C SER A 203 27.58 -11.04 -23.47
N ILE A 204 27.93 -11.63 -22.32
CA ILE A 204 29.31 -11.78 -21.85
C ILE A 204 29.99 -12.90 -22.64
N GLU A 205 29.33 -14.05 -22.81
CA GLU A 205 29.82 -15.18 -23.61
C GLU A 205 30.05 -14.82 -25.09
N GLN A 206 29.23 -13.93 -25.66
CA GLN A 206 29.41 -13.45 -27.03
C GLN A 206 30.55 -12.43 -27.19
N LYS A 207 31.05 -11.85 -26.08
CA LYS A 207 32.14 -10.88 -26.06
C LYS A 207 33.49 -11.46 -25.63
N SER A 208 33.53 -12.70 -25.12
CA SER A 208 34.76 -13.43 -24.79
C SER A 208 35.17 -14.36 -25.92
#